data_AF-A0A7C5PL64-F1
#
_entry.id   AF-A0A7C5PL64-F1
#
_cell.length_a   1.000
_cell.length_b   1.000
_cell.length_c   1.000
_cell.angle_alpha   90.00
_cell.angle_beta   90.00
_cell.angle_gamma   90.00
#
_symmetry.space_group_name_H-M   'P 1'
#
loop_
_entity.id
_entity.type
_entity.pdbx_description
1 polymer ?
#
loop_
_entity_poly.entity_id
_entity_poly.type
_entity_poly.pdbx_seq_one_letter_code
_entity_poly.pdbx_strand_id
1 'polypeptide(L)'
;MKILFLKRNTIMRQLFSLILILCSFYIFSQSKEEKILSVEVSGTQTLSKETVLYYLGIKEGDILDKNKVNKNLKKFLDTNLISDCKIMAEEVEGGINLFIEIVEKPRLMKLTFKGTKALSPNQIKDKFKEKGVPLSEGGEVSDSIIQKAKTVILDAYKEIGYPAAEVNMIVENLEKGGKSLTILIDEGTKVPIGKIEFMGNKKFSSKRLRWTMKKTKQNNIISSLSKHNLYSPENFKEDTDKIKALYKKHGYKDIKIGEPKVETYDIVKKGGKKIKKRLKITIPIEEGEQYRIRNINIEGATILSPEIIKKEIKFNYGEILNFQKLQEIIEGLQELYNRRGYITASIVPQFIDVEGEKNLQDIVLKVEEGEQYKLGKLEFKGNTKTQDKVLRREFLIDEGQIFNASSFKQSLFRVNQLGFFKLNEEKPVNFEINPEEKTIDMTVFGEEASRSDLQFAAGWSESEGFFGQFFFNTRNFLGRGEVLSIGYQNGRR
;
A
#
# COMPACT_ATOMS: atom_id res chain seq x y z
N MET A 1 -80.28 62.16 26.67
CA MET A 1 -78.95 62.25 26.03
C MET A 1 -77.89 62.58 27.09
N LYS A 2 -77.34 61.58 27.80
CA LYS A 2 -76.12 61.65 28.65
C LYS A 2 -75.82 60.26 29.24
N ILE A 3 -75.77 59.25 28.38
CA ILE A 3 -75.27 57.90 28.70
C ILE A 3 -73.92 57.81 27.98
N LEU A 4 -72.80 58.05 28.67
CA LEU A 4 -71.46 57.58 28.24
C LEU A 4 -70.27 57.93 29.16
N PHE A 5 -70.40 58.80 30.17
CA PHE A 5 -69.19 59.32 30.85
C PHE A 5 -68.78 58.68 32.20
N LEU A 6 -69.58 57.80 32.81
CA LEU A 6 -69.27 57.26 34.16
C LEU A 6 -68.66 55.84 34.18
N LYS A 7 -68.57 55.13 33.04
CA LYS A 7 -67.96 53.78 32.97
C LYS A 7 -66.42 53.79 32.82
N ARG A 8 -65.79 54.95 32.63
CA ARG A 8 -64.33 55.02 32.35
C ARG A 8 -63.45 54.95 33.60
N ASN A 9 -63.95 55.37 34.77
CA ASN A 9 -63.16 55.39 36.02
C ASN A 9 -63.09 54.04 36.75
N THR A 10 -64.09 53.17 36.61
CA THR A 10 -64.07 51.83 37.23
C THR A 10 -63.24 50.84 36.42
N ILE A 11 -63.25 50.92 35.09
CA ILE A 11 -62.44 50.07 34.21
C ILE A 11 -60.95 50.42 34.32
N MET A 12 -60.59 51.71 34.40
CA MET A 12 -59.20 52.15 34.63
C MET A 12 -58.62 51.65 35.95
N ARG A 13 -59.44 51.57 37.01
CA ARG A 13 -59.00 51.16 38.35
C ARG A 13 -58.83 49.63 38.48
N GLN A 14 -59.61 48.86 37.72
CA GLN A 14 -59.43 47.40 37.58
C GLN A 14 -58.26 47.02 36.66
N LEU A 15 -58.00 47.79 35.59
CA LEU A 15 -56.80 47.61 34.75
C LEU A 15 -55.52 47.93 35.52
N PHE A 16 -55.51 48.96 36.37
CA PHE A 16 -54.32 49.33 37.15
C PHE A 16 -53.99 48.30 38.24
N SER A 17 -55.00 47.67 38.85
CA SER A 17 -54.81 46.60 39.83
C SER A 17 -54.42 45.27 39.19
N LEU A 18 -54.91 44.97 37.98
CA LEU A 18 -54.46 43.82 37.19
C LEU A 18 -53.00 43.99 36.74
N ILE A 19 -52.58 45.20 36.35
CA ILE A 19 -51.20 45.52 35.98
C ILE A 19 -50.27 45.45 37.20
N LEU A 20 -50.70 45.85 38.40
CA LEU A 20 -49.90 45.70 39.63
C LEU A 20 -49.72 44.23 40.07
N ILE A 21 -50.73 43.39 39.83
CA ILE A 21 -50.65 41.94 40.10
C ILE A 21 -49.80 41.22 39.03
N LEU A 22 -49.87 41.65 37.77
CA LEU A 22 -48.97 41.19 36.71
C LEU A 22 -47.52 41.65 36.96
N CYS A 23 -47.28 42.89 37.41
CA CYS A 23 -45.94 43.38 37.73
C CYS A 23 -45.35 42.72 38.99
N SER A 24 -46.16 42.32 39.97
CA SER A 24 -45.66 41.57 41.13
C SER A 24 -45.33 40.10 40.81
N PHE A 25 -45.96 39.51 39.78
CA PHE A 25 -45.51 38.23 39.22
C PHE A 25 -44.24 38.36 38.37
N TYR A 26 -43.98 39.52 37.73
CA TYR A 26 -42.74 39.76 36.99
C TYR A 26 -41.50 39.96 37.89
N ILE A 27 -41.67 40.31 39.17
CA ILE A 27 -40.54 40.55 40.08
C ILE A 27 -39.96 39.24 40.66
N PHE A 28 -40.65 38.10 40.53
CA PHE A 28 -40.17 36.81 41.05
C PHE A 28 -39.53 35.87 40.02
N SER A 29 -39.22 36.36 38.82
CA SER A 29 -38.49 35.58 37.81
C SER A 29 -37.24 36.30 37.29
N GLN A 30 -36.51 37.00 38.15
CA GLN A 30 -35.07 37.12 37.93
C GLN A 30 -34.42 35.81 38.35
N SER A 31 -34.31 34.87 37.42
CA SER A 31 -33.34 33.78 37.56
C SER A 31 -31.98 34.44 37.74
N LYS A 32 -31.44 34.39 38.96
CA LYS A 32 -30.08 34.82 39.27
C LYS A 32 -29.19 34.11 38.24
N GLU A 33 -28.55 34.85 37.34
CA GLU A 33 -27.69 34.23 36.33
C GLU A 33 -26.54 33.55 37.07
N GLU A 34 -26.62 32.23 37.18
CA GLU A 34 -25.66 31.39 37.88
C GLU A 34 -24.35 31.34 37.07
N LYS A 35 -23.49 32.34 37.26
CA LYS A 35 -22.19 32.41 36.61
C LYS A 35 -21.25 31.36 37.20
N ILE A 36 -20.59 30.60 36.34
CA ILE A 36 -19.64 29.55 36.73
C ILE A 36 -18.33 30.22 37.14
N LEU A 37 -17.97 30.11 38.42
CA LEU A 37 -16.74 30.71 38.95
C LEU A 37 -15.54 29.77 38.82
N SER A 38 -15.72 28.50 39.14
CA SER A 38 -14.69 27.48 39.04
C SER A 38 -15.28 26.12 38.68
N VAL A 39 -14.49 25.27 38.01
CA VAL A 39 -14.86 23.88 37.75
C VAL A 39 -13.75 22.95 38.19
N GLU A 40 -14.09 21.97 39.02
CA GLU A 40 -13.20 20.89 39.40
C GLU A 40 -13.66 19.59 38.74
N VAL A 41 -12.72 18.83 38.19
CA VAL A 41 -12.98 17.55 37.52
C VAL A 41 -12.18 16.47 38.24
N SER A 42 -12.85 15.41 38.68
CA SER A 42 -12.28 14.26 39.36
C SER A 42 -12.64 12.96 38.63
N GLY A 43 -11.85 11.90 38.86
CA GLY A 43 -12.05 10.59 38.22
C GLY A 43 -11.49 10.47 36.79
N THR A 44 -10.86 11.53 36.28
CA THR A 44 -10.07 11.48 35.03
C THR A 44 -8.82 10.64 35.20
N GLN A 45 -8.57 9.75 34.25
CA GLN A 45 -7.34 8.94 34.16
C GLN A 45 -6.60 9.28 32.87
N THR A 46 -7.29 9.19 31.72
CA THR A 46 -6.75 9.48 30.39
C THR A 46 -7.29 10.78 29.79
N LEU A 47 -8.47 11.23 30.19
CA LEU A 47 -9.07 12.46 29.69
C LEU A 47 -8.52 13.69 30.42
N SER A 48 -8.30 14.78 29.68
CA SER A 48 -7.96 16.06 30.31
C SER A 48 -9.22 16.77 30.82
N LYS A 49 -9.06 17.65 31.83
CA LYS A 49 -10.15 18.52 32.34
C LYS A 49 -10.84 19.26 31.19
N GLU A 50 -10.07 19.83 30.27
CA GLU A 50 -10.56 20.60 29.13
C GLU A 50 -11.40 19.75 28.18
N THR A 51 -11.03 18.48 28.00
CA THR A 51 -11.79 17.53 27.17
C THR A 51 -13.16 17.28 27.77
N VAL A 52 -13.24 17.08 29.09
CA VAL A 52 -14.50 16.89 29.82
C VAL A 52 -15.37 18.14 29.72
N LEU A 53 -14.79 19.33 29.93
CA LEU A 53 -15.48 20.61 29.80
C LEU A 53 -16.02 20.85 28.38
N TYR A 54 -15.22 20.51 27.37
CA TYR A 54 -15.61 20.60 25.96
C TYR A 54 -16.84 19.74 25.65
N TYR A 55 -16.83 18.48 26.08
CA TYR A 55 -17.96 17.57 25.85
C TYR A 55 -19.24 17.99 26.60
N LEU A 56 -19.10 18.57 27.79
CA LEU A 56 -20.23 19.10 28.55
C LEU A 56 -20.69 20.48 28.06
N GLY A 57 -19.85 21.19 27.28
CA GLY A 57 -20.11 22.53 26.78
C GLY A 57 -20.10 23.60 27.88
N ILE A 58 -19.21 23.41 28.86
CA ILE A 58 -19.03 24.26 30.04
C ILE A 58 -17.72 25.04 29.92
N LYS A 59 -17.73 26.31 30.32
CA LYS A 59 -16.52 27.13 30.43
C LYS A 59 -16.60 27.99 31.69
N GLU A 60 -15.47 28.13 32.37
CA GLU A 60 -15.36 29.05 33.50
C GLU A 60 -15.65 30.49 33.03
N GLY A 61 -16.51 31.20 33.75
CA GLY A 61 -16.99 32.53 33.41
C GLY A 61 -18.31 32.58 32.62
N ASP A 62 -18.80 31.47 32.08
CA ASP A 62 -20.08 31.41 31.37
C ASP A 62 -21.27 31.28 32.34
N ILE A 63 -22.48 31.59 31.86
CA ILE A 63 -23.74 31.35 32.59
C ILE A 63 -24.09 29.86 32.48
N LEU A 64 -24.43 29.24 33.62
CA LEU A 64 -24.78 27.83 33.67
C LEU A 64 -26.15 27.56 33.02
N ASP A 65 -26.13 26.93 31.85
CA ASP A 65 -27.34 26.39 31.21
C ASP A 65 -27.51 24.89 31.53
N LYS A 66 -28.32 24.60 32.55
CA LYS A 66 -28.60 23.23 33.01
C LYS A 66 -29.20 22.33 31.91
N ASN A 67 -29.98 22.89 30.98
CA ASN A 67 -30.60 22.12 29.89
C ASN A 67 -29.57 21.75 28.81
N LYS A 68 -28.70 22.69 28.46
CA LYS A 68 -27.59 22.46 27.53
C LYS A 68 -26.61 21.43 28.09
N VAL A 69 -26.24 21.54 29.36
CA VAL A 69 -25.34 20.59 30.04
C VAL A 69 -25.93 19.18 30.06
N ASN A 70 -27.21 19.01 30.44
CA ASN A 70 -27.85 17.69 30.44
C ASN A 70 -27.95 17.06 29.05
N LYS A 71 -28.20 17.87 28.01
CA LYS A 71 -28.22 17.39 26.61
C LYS A 71 -26.82 16.94 26.16
N ASN A 72 -25.80 17.70 26.52
CA ASN A 72 -24.41 17.41 26.19
C ASN A 72 -23.87 16.21 26.98
N LEU A 73 -24.27 16.04 28.24
CA LEU A 73 -23.95 14.88 29.06
C LEU A 73 -24.44 13.58 28.42
N LYS A 74 -25.68 13.56 27.90
CA LYS A 74 -26.19 12.40 27.15
C LYS A 74 -25.31 12.08 25.95
N LYS A 75 -24.97 13.09 25.14
CA LYS A 75 -24.05 12.92 24.00
C LYS A 75 -22.67 12.45 24.43
N PHE A 76 -22.17 12.93 25.56
CA PHE A 76 -20.86 12.53 26.08
C PHE A 76 -20.86 11.07 26.50
N LEU A 77 -21.93 10.59 27.16
CA LEU A 77 -22.12 9.16 27.43
C LEU A 77 -22.22 8.33 26.14
N ASP A 78 -22.90 8.86 25.11
CA ASP A 78 -23.02 8.20 23.79
C ASP A 78 -21.68 8.05 23.06
N THR A 79 -20.66 8.87 23.37
CA THR A 79 -19.31 8.72 22.79
C THR A 79 -18.57 7.47 23.29
N ASN A 80 -19.11 6.77 24.29
CA ASN A 80 -18.50 5.60 24.92
C ASN A 80 -17.13 5.91 25.56
N LEU A 81 -16.83 7.18 25.87
CA LEU A 81 -15.60 7.62 26.57
C LEU A 81 -15.70 7.39 28.09
N ILE A 82 -16.89 7.57 28.64
CA ILE A 82 -17.20 7.45 30.06
C ILE A 82 -18.38 6.50 30.26
N SER A 83 -18.44 5.82 31.40
CA SER A 83 -19.56 4.97 31.81
C SER A 83 -20.54 5.69 32.72
N ASP A 84 -20.04 6.67 33.49
CA ASP A 84 -20.84 7.47 34.40
C ASP A 84 -20.24 8.88 34.54
N CYS A 85 -21.07 9.86 34.88
CA CYS A 85 -20.66 11.22 35.17
C CYS A 85 -21.69 11.88 36.09
N LYS A 86 -21.20 12.37 37.24
CA LYS A 86 -21.98 13.10 38.23
C LYS A 86 -21.53 14.56 38.25
N ILE A 87 -22.49 15.46 38.21
CA ILE A 87 -22.26 16.90 38.22
C ILE A 87 -22.95 17.46 39.46
N MET A 88 -22.16 18.05 40.36
CA MET A 88 -22.63 18.70 41.58
C MET A 88 -22.35 20.20 41.48
N ALA A 89 -23.27 21.01 41.98
CA ALA A 89 -23.17 22.47 41.99
C ALA A 89 -23.26 22.97 43.43
N GLU A 90 -22.32 23.83 43.82
CA GLU A 90 -22.30 24.50 45.12
C GLU A 90 -22.42 26.01 44.91
N GLU A 91 -23.42 26.62 45.53
CA GLU A 91 -23.65 28.07 45.48
C GLU A 91 -22.68 28.80 46.40
N VAL A 92 -21.97 29.79 45.85
CA VAL A 92 -21.01 30.63 46.56
C VAL A 92 -21.29 32.10 46.28
N GLU A 93 -20.76 32.99 47.12
CA GLU A 93 -20.99 34.43 46.98
C GLU A 93 -20.45 34.93 45.62
N GLY A 94 -21.36 35.29 44.72
CA GLY A 94 -21.03 35.78 43.37
C GLY A 94 -21.16 34.76 42.22
N GLY A 95 -21.55 33.50 42.47
CA GLY A 95 -21.77 32.50 41.42
C GLY A 95 -21.84 31.05 41.90
N ILE A 96 -21.44 30.10 41.06
CA ILE A 96 -21.48 28.65 41.35
C ILE A 96 -20.13 28.00 41.08
N ASN A 97 -19.74 27.08 41.97
CA ASN A 97 -18.66 26.13 41.75
C ASN A 97 -19.22 24.78 41.30
N LEU A 98 -18.61 24.19 40.26
CA LEU A 98 -19.03 22.89 39.73
C LEU A 98 -18.00 21.82 40.07
N PHE A 99 -18.47 20.69 40.61
CA PHE A 99 -17.69 19.49 40.84
C PHE A 99 -18.19 18.38 39.91
N ILE A 100 -17.30 17.89 39.04
CA ILE A 100 -17.63 16.89 38.01
C ILE A 100 -16.82 15.63 38.29
N GLU A 101 -17.50 14.57 38.70
CA GLU A 101 -16.90 13.25 38.92
C GLU A 101 -17.23 12.35 37.72
N ILE A 102 -16.21 11.83 37.02
CA ILE A 102 -16.41 10.91 35.90
C ILE A 102 -15.87 9.51 36.18
N VAL A 103 -16.47 8.51 35.55
CA VAL A 103 -15.92 7.15 35.48
C VAL A 103 -15.57 6.87 34.02
N GLU A 104 -14.28 6.88 33.69
CA GLU A 104 -13.80 6.57 32.34
C GLU A 104 -14.00 5.10 31.96
N LYS A 105 -14.38 4.83 30.70
CA LYS A 105 -14.39 3.46 30.19
C LYS A 105 -12.96 3.03 29.83
N PRO A 106 -12.51 1.84 30.26
CA PRO A 106 -11.18 1.36 29.91
C PRO A 106 -11.09 1.07 28.41
N ARG A 107 -10.16 1.73 27.73
CA ARG A 107 -9.89 1.58 26.29
C ARG A 107 -8.55 0.93 26.03
N LEU A 108 -8.39 0.34 24.84
CA LEU A 108 -7.11 -0.22 24.41
C LEU A 108 -6.12 0.89 24.10
N MET A 109 -5.12 1.11 24.95
CA MET A 109 -4.09 2.12 24.71
C MET A 109 -2.92 1.58 23.89
N LYS A 110 -2.63 0.28 24.03
CA LYS A 110 -1.48 -0.36 23.40
C LYS A 110 -1.83 -1.76 22.95
N LEU A 111 -1.57 -2.07 21.68
CA LEU A 111 -1.73 -3.40 21.11
C LEU A 111 -0.37 -3.96 20.67
N THR A 112 0.14 -4.91 21.44
CA THR A 112 1.46 -5.52 21.18
C THR A 112 1.30 -6.93 20.65
N PHE A 113 2.03 -7.27 19.58
CA PHE A 113 2.12 -8.61 19.03
C PHE A 113 3.49 -9.20 19.30
N LYS A 114 3.55 -10.44 19.81
CA LYS A 114 4.79 -11.21 19.96
C LYS A 114 4.62 -12.59 19.34
N GLY A 115 5.70 -13.13 18.78
CA GLY A 115 5.70 -14.44 18.12
C GLY A 115 5.16 -14.44 16.69
N THR A 116 5.08 -13.27 16.05
CA THR A 116 4.58 -13.05 14.68
C THR A 116 5.68 -13.19 13.62
N LYS A 117 6.23 -14.40 13.44
CA LYS A 117 7.28 -14.66 12.43
C LYS A 117 6.71 -15.01 11.06
N ALA A 118 5.56 -15.70 11.02
CA ALA A 118 4.90 -16.18 9.82
C ALA A 118 3.85 -15.18 9.27
N LEU A 119 3.16 -14.45 10.15
CA LEU A 119 2.26 -13.34 9.79
C LEU A 119 2.74 -12.07 10.47
N SER A 120 2.88 -10.98 9.72
CA SER A 120 3.22 -9.69 10.30
C SER A 120 2.05 -9.10 11.10
N PRO A 121 2.31 -8.22 12.08
CA PRO A 121 1.25 -7.54 12.84
C PRO A 121 0.22 -6.83 11.96
N ASN A 122 0.65 -6.25 10.83
CA ASN A 122 -0.25 -5.57 9.90
C ASN A 122 -1.19 -6.55 9.19
N GLN A 123 -0.69 -7.71 8.77
CA GLN A 123 -1.54 -8.75 8.16
C GLN A 123 -2.59 -9.27 9.14
N ILE A 124 -2.25 -9.40 10.43
CA ILE A 124 -3.22 -9.80 11.46
C ILE A 124 -4.29 -8.70 11.65
N LYS A 125 -3.87 -7.43 11.70
CA LYS A 125 -4.80 -6.28 11.77
C LYS A 125 -5.74 -6.22 10.56
N ASP A 126 -5.24 -6.52 9.37
CA ASP A 126 -6.06 -6.56 8.15
C ASP A 126 -7.10 -7.69 8.21
N LYS A 127 -6.74 -8.86 8.75
CA LYS A 127 -7.71 -9.94 9.02
C LYS A 127 -8.78 -9.55 10.03
N PHE A 128 -8.46 -8.76 11.04
CA PHE A 128 -9.48 -8.21 11.94
C PHE A 128 -10.47 -7.31 11.22
N LYS A 129 -10.00 -6.43 10.34
CA LYS A 129 -10.87 -5.56 9.52
C LYS A 129 -11.77 -6.39 8.59
N GLU A 130 -11.19 -7.37 7.89
CA GLU A 130 -11.91 -8.27 6.97
C GLU A 130 -13.06 -9.01 7.69
N LYS A 131 -12.82 -9.50 8.91
CA LYS A 131 -13.79 -10.24 9.71
C LYS A 131 -14.65 -9.36 10.65
N GLY A 132 -14.52 -8.04 10.57
CA GLY A 132 -15.29 -7.11 11.39
C GLY A 132 -15.03 -7.19 12.89
N VAL A 133 -13.79 -7.51 13.30
CA VAL A 133 -13.38 -7.51 14.70
C VAL A 133 -12.88 -6.11 15.08
N PRO A 134 -13.59 -5.37 15.95
CA PRO A 134 -13.25 -3.99 16.30
C PRO A 134 -12.10 -3.92 17.33
N LEU A 135 -11.00 -4.61 17.07
CA LEU A 135 -9.82 -4.63 17.93
C LEU A 135 -8.72 -3.72 17.35
N SER A 136 -8.68 -2.49 17.85
CA SER A 136 -7.67 -1.50 17.48
C SER A 136 -7.33 -0.61 18.67
N GLU A 137 -6.17 0.04 18.62
CA GLU A 137 -5.81 1.07 19.58
C GLU A 137 -6.87 2.19 19.58
N GLY A 138 -7.22 2.68 20.77
CA GLY A 138 -8.35 3.58 21.03
C GLY A 138 -9.72 2.87 21.15
N GLY A 139 -9.82 1.60 20.76
CA GLY A 139 -11.05 0.81 20.78
C GLY A 139 -11.38 0.18 22.14
N GLU A 140 -12.53 -0.51 22.20
CA GLU A 140 -12.97 -1.24 23.38
C GLU A 140 -12.28 -2.62 23.47
N VAL A 141 -12.00 -3.07 24.69
CA VAL A 141 -11.51 -4.43 24.96
C VAL A 141 -12.50 -5.14 25.88
N SER A 142 -13.30 -6.01 25.28
CA SER A 142 -14.21 -6.92 25.98
C SER A 142 -13.83 -8.38 25.72
N ASP A 143 -14.20 -9.28 26.61
CA ASP A 143 -13.91 -10.72 26.48
C ASP A 143 -14.47 -11.30 25.18
N SER A 144 -15.63 -10.81 24.73
CA SER A 144 -16.22 -11.21 23.46
C SER A 144 -15.35 -10.83 22.25
N ILE A 145 -14.75 -9.64 22.26
CA ILE A 145 -13.84 -9.17 21.21
C ILE A 145 -12.55 -10.00 21.25
N ILE A 146 -12.03 -10.29 22.45
CA ILE A 146 -10.83 -11.12 22.65
C ILE A 146 -11.03 -12.53 22.07
N GLN A 147 -12.16 -13.19 22.36
CA GLN A 147 -12.43 -14.54 21.84
C GLN A 147 -12.62 -14.56 20.32
N LYS A 148 -13.30 -13.55 19.76
CA LYS A 148 -13.43 -13.39 18.31
C LYS A 148 -12.06 -13.15 17.66
N ALA A 149 -11.27 -12.24 18.22
CA ALA A 149 -9.91 -11.95 17.73
C ALA A 149 -9.03 -13.21 17.78
N LYS A 150 -9.07 -13.97 18.88
CA LYS A 150 -8.35 -15.24 19.03
C LYS A 150 -8.71 -16.23 17.93
N THR A 151 -10.01 -16.38 17.65
CA THR A 151 -10.50 -17.26 16.57
C THR A 151 -9.98 -16.81 15.20
N VAL A 152 -10.06 -15.51 14.89
CA VAL A 152 -9.56 -14.95 13.63
C VAL A 152 -8.06 -15.17 13.45
N ILE A 153 -7.25 -14.98 14.50
CA ILE A 153 -5.80 -15.25 14.43
C ILE A 153 -5.57 -16.74 14.17
N LEU A 154 -6.22 -17.63 14.93
CA LEU A 154 -6.05 -19.08 14.77
C LEU A 154 -6.43 -19.53 13.36
N ASP A 155 -7.51 -18.99 12.81
CA ASP A 155 -7.95 -19.32 11.45
C ASP A 155 -6.99 -18.76 10.39
N ALA A 156 -6.47 -17.55 10.58
CA ALA A 156 -5.43 -17.00 9.70
C ALA A 156 -4.14 -17.85 9.71
N TYR A 157 -3.71 -18.34 10.88
CA TYR A 157 -2.56 -19.24 10.99
C TYR A 157 -2.85 -20.62 10.37
N LYS A 158 -4.06 -21.18 10.54
CA LYS A 158 -4.46 -22.42 9.84
C LYS A 158 -4.43 -22.24 8.34
N GLU A 159 -4.96 -21.12 7.83
CA GLU A 159 -4.95 -20.78 6.41
C GLU A 159 -3.54 -20.81 5.84
N ILE A 160 -2.55 -20.26 6.55
CA ILE A 160 -1.15 -20.22 6.13
C ILE A 160 -0.34 -21.50 6.46
N GLY A 161 -1.00 -22.56 6.93
CA GLY A 161 -0.36 -23.86 7.14
C GLY A 161 0.21 -24.10 8.54
N TYR A 162 -0.26 -23.37 9.54
CA TYR A 162 0.12 -23.51 10.94
C TYR A 162 -1.10 -23.95 11.78
N PRO A 163 -1.59 -25.19 11.60
CA PRO A 163 -2.81 -25.66 12.27
C PRO A 163 -2.63 -25.95 13.76
N ALA A 164 -1.39 -25.96 14.25
CA ALA A 164 -1.05 -26.15 15.65
C ALA A 164 -0.68 -24.81 16.33
N ALA A 165 -1.04 -23.67 15.73
CA ALA A 165 -0.81 -22.38 16.33
C ALA A 165 -1.67 -22.22 17.59
N GLU A 166 -1.10 -21.60 18.61
CA GLU A 166 -1.76 -21.25 19.86
C GLU A 166 -1.66 -19.75 20.10
N VAL A 167 -2.73 -19.18 20.64
CA VAL A 167 -2.85 -17.73 20.85
C VAL A 167 -3.26 -17.47 22.29
N ASN A 168 -2.41 -16.75 23.00
CA ASN A 168 -2.63 -16.28 24.36
C ASN A 168 -2.71 -14.76 24.37
N MET A 169 -3.77 -14.21 24.95
CA MET A 169 -4.03 -12.78 25.00
C MET A 169 -3.98 -12.33 26.46
N ILE A 170 -3.00 -11.49 26.79
CA ILE A 170 -2.79 -10.97 28.14
C ILE A 170 -3.29 -9.53 28.16
N VAL A 171 -4.30 -9.26 29.00
CA VAL A 171 -4.84 -7.92 29.23
C VAL A 171 -4.31 -7.40 30.55
N GLU A 172 -3.65 -6.25 30.51
CA GLU A 172 -3.11 -5.57 31.69
C GLU A 172 -3.75 -4.19 31.82
N ASN A 173 -4.10 -3.79 33.04
CA ASN A 173 -4.53 -2.42 33.31
C ASN A 173 -3.29 -1.52 33.43
N LEU A 174 -3.31 -0.36 32.79
CA LEU A 174 -2.21 0.60 32.87
C LEU A 174 -2.38 1.53 34.07
N GLU A 175 -1.28 1.98 34.66
CA GLU A 175 -1.27 2.88 35.84
C GLU A 175 -2.02 4.20 35.58
N LYS A 176 -1.99 4.71 34.34
CA LYS A 176 -2.67 5.94 33.92
C LYS A 176 -4.08 5.70 33.38
N GLY A 177 -4.67 4.54 33.64
CA GLY A 177 -5.96 4.14 33.08
C GLY A 177 -5.86 3.53 31.68
N GLY A 178 -6.91 2.81 31.30
CA GLY A 178 -6.95 2.02 30.06
C GLY A 178 -6.27 0.65 30.19
N LYS A 179 -6.30 -0.09 29.08
CA LYS A 179 -5.83 -1.47 28.98
C LYS A 179 -4.71 -1.58 27.95
N SER A 180 -3.72 -2.41 28.25
CA SER A 180 -2.73 -2.92 27.31
C SER A 180 -3.10 -4.35 26.95
N LEU A 181 -3.09 -4.67 25.66
CA LEU A 181 -3.29 -6.03 25.17
C LEU A 181 -2.00 -6.54 24.54
N THR A 182 -1.44 -7.60 25.12
CA THR A 182 -0.34 -8.36 24.52
C THR A 182 -0.87 -9.65 23.94
N ILE A 183 -0.76 -9.80 22.63
CA ILE A 183 -1.08 -11.02 21.90
C ILE A 183 0.22 -11.82 21.74
N LEU A 184 0.30 -12.93 22.46
CA LEU A 184 1.37 -13.91 22.37
C LEU A 184 0.93 -15.04 21.43
N ILE A 185 1.66 -15.25 20.34
CA ILE A 185 1.38 -16.30 19.38
C ILE A 185 2.51 -17.32 19.42
N ASP A 186 2.18 -18.57 19.70
CA ASP A 186 3.03 -19.71 19.36
C ASP A 186 2.54 -20.25 18.02
N GLU A 187 3.38 -20.18 16.99
CA GLU A 187 2.99 -20.60 15.64
C GLU A 187 2.88 -22.13 15.54
N GLY A 188 3.53 -22.87 16.44
CA GLY A 188 3.61 -24.31 16.39
C GLY A 188 4.32 -24.84 15.14
N THR A 189 4.08 -26.11 14.81
CA THR A 189 4.75 -26.76 13.67
C THR A 189 4.08 -26.44 12.34
N LYS A 190 4.87 -25.93 11.39
CA LYS A 190 4.43 -25.73 10.00
C LYS A 190 4.08 -27.03 9.29
N VAL A 191 2.96 -27.03 8.57
CA VAL A 191 2.48 -28.17 7.79
C VAL A 191 2.69 -27.91 6.30
N PRO A 192 3.58 -28.67 5.63
CA PRO A 192 3.83 -28.50 4.21
C PRO A 192 2.67 -28.98 3.30
N ILE A 193 2.58 -28.37 2.12
CA ILE A 193 1.61 -28.70 1.07
C ILE A 193 1.86 -30.11 0.54
N GLY A 194 0.89 -31.01 0.69
CA GLY A 194 0.93 -32.35 0.12
C GLY A 194 0.28 -32.42 -1.26
N LYS A 195 -0.88 -31.78 -1.43
CA LYS A 195 -1.68 -31.87 -2.65
C LYS A 195 -2.22 -30.52 -3.10
N ILE A 196 -2.17 -30.27 -4.42
CA ILE A 196 -2.80 -29.12 -5.06
C ILE A 196 -3.76 -29.67 -6.13
N GLU A 197 -5.05 -29.40 -5.95
CA GLU A 197 -6.13 -29.77 -6.85
C GLU A 197 -6.76 -28.52 -7.46
N PHE A 198 -7.16 -28.65 -8.72
CA PHE A 198 -7.89 -27.62 -9.45
C PHE A 198 -9.27 -28.17 -9.77
N MET A 199 -10.30 -27.35 -9.58
CA MET A 199 -11.68 -27.68 -9.89
C MET A 199 -12.18 -26.76 -11.01
N GLY A 200 -12.83 -27.30 -12.03
CA GLY A 200 -13.39 -26.53 -13.13
C GLY A 200 -12.45 -26.30 -14.32
N ASN A 201 -11.17 -26.68 -14.21
CA ASN A 201 -10.26 -26.66 -15.35
C ASN A 201 -10.59 -27.79 -16.35
N LYS A 202 -10.97 -27.43 -17.59
CA LYS A 202 -11.27 -28.36 -18.69
C LYS A 202 -10.24 -28.24 -19.81
N LYS A 203 -9.73 -27.03 -20.07
CA LYS A 203 -8.86 -26.73 -21.21
C LYS A 203 -7.39 -26.97 -20.91
N PHE A 204 -6.94 -26.65 -19.69
CA PHE A 204 -5.58 -27.02 -19.25
C PHE A 204 -5.63 -28.14 -18.22
N SER A 205 -4.70 -29.09 -18.35
CA SER A 205 -4.55 -30.15 -17.34
C SER A 205 -4.06 -29.58 -16.01
N SER A 206 -4.51 -30.17 -14.90
CA SER A 206 -4.06 -29.78 -13.56
C SER A 206 -2.54 -29.88 -13.41
N LYS A 207 -1.87 -30.77 -14.16
CA LYS A 207 -0.40 -30.87 -14.21
C LYS A 207 0.23 -29.62 -14.81
N ARG A 208 -0.33 -29.10 -15.91
CA ARG A 208 0.14 -27.86 -16.55
C ARG A 208 -0.03 -26.69 -15.59
N LEU A 209 -1.19 -26.55 -14.96
CA LEU A 209 -1.47 -25.49 -13.98
C LEU A 209 -0.50 -25.53 -12.79
N ARG A 210 -0.25 -26.71 -12.20
CA ARG A 210 0.77 -26.89 -11.14
C ARG A 210 2.19 -26.54 -11.59
N TRP A 211 2.52 -26.75 -12.86
CA TRP A 211 3.84 -26.40 -13.38
C TRP A 211 4.01 -24.89 -13.59
N THR A 212 2.92 -24.19 -13.91
CA THR A 212 2.84 -22.72 -14.02
C THR A 212 3.05 -22.01 -12.68
N MET A 213 2.44 -22.53 -11.60
CA MET A 213 2.73 -22.07 -10.24
C MET A 213 4.21 -22.27 -9.92
N LYS A 214 5.01 -21.24 -9.61
CA LYS A 214 6.45 -21.37 -9.32
C LYS A 214 6.76 -21.35 -7.83
N LYS A 215 6.01 -20.59 -7.03
CA LYS A 215 6.29 -20.34 -5.62
C LYS A 215 5.45 -21.19 -4.65
N THR A 216 4.37 -21.80 -5.13
CA THR A 216 3.45 -22.66 -4.38
C THR A 216 3.47 -24.05 -4.99
N LYS A 217 4.15 -24.98 -4.32
CA LYS A 217 4.46 -26.32 -4.85
C LYS A 217 4.04 -27.42 -3.89
N GLN A 218 3.67 -28.57 -4.46
CA GLN A 218 3.54 -29.79 -3.69
C GLN A 218 4.92 -30.21 -3.16
N ASN A 219 4.94 -30.72 -1.93
CA ASN A 219 6.16 -31.09 -1.25
C ASN A 219 6.93 -32.19 -2.01
N ASN A 220 8.12 -31.82 -2.49
CA ASN A 220 9.15 -32.70 -3.02
C ASN A 220 10.53 -32.22 -2.52
N ILE A 221 11.61 -32.90 -2.92
CA ILE A 221 12.97 -32.58 -2.44
C ILE A 221 13.36 -31.13 -2.77
N ILE A 222 13.12 -30.69 -4.01
CA ILE A 222 13.49 -29.35 -4.50
C ILE A 222 12.68 -28.25 -3.81
N SER A 223 11.35 -28.38 -3.77
CA SER A 223 10.46 -27.40 -3.14
C SER A 223 10.63 -27.31 -1.63
N SER A 224 11.12 -28.38 -0.99
CA SER A 224 11.46 -28.37 0.43
C SER A 224 12.73 -27.56 0.70
N LEU A 225 13.71 -27.60 -0.20
CA LEU A 225 14.93 -26.80 -0.08
C LEU A 225 14.63 -25.31 -0.30
N SER A 226 13.81 -24.99 -1.31
CA SER A 226 13.42 -23.62 -1.64
C SER A 226 12.26 -23.07 -0.78
N LYS A 227 11.76 -23.85 0.19
CA LYS A 227 10.58 -23.53 1.04
C LYS A 227 9.29 -23.20 0.28
N HIS A 228 9.21 -23.51 -1.02
CA HIS A 228 7.98 -23.37 -1.84
C HIS A 228 6.93 -24.45 -1.55
N ASN A 229 7.25 -25.40 -0.67
CA ASN A 229 6.30 -26.39 -0.15
C ASN A 229 5.45 -25.87 1.03
N LEU A 230 5.62 -24.61 1.43
CA LEU A 230 4.82 -23.95 2.46
C LEU A 230 3.79 -23.04 1.77
N TYR A 231 2.57 -23.01 2.30
CA TYR A 231 1.55 -22.14 1.76
C TYR A 231 1.74 -20.72 2.28
N SER A 232 1.77 -19.76 1.37
CA SER A 232 1.80 -18.33 1.67
C SER A 232 0.78 -17.65 0.75
N PRO A 233 -0.14 -16.82 1.27
CA PRO A 233 -1.13 -16.12 0.46
C PRO A 233 -0.50 -15.24 -0.63
N GLU A 234 0.66 -14.64 -0.35
CA GLU A 234 1.39 -13.79 -1.31
C GLU A 234 1.96 -14.62 -2.47
N ASN A 235 2.68 -15.70 -2.16
CA ASN A 235 3.20 -16.64 -3.16
C ASN A 235 2.07 -17.28 -3.98
N PHE A 236 0.94 -17.56 -3.33
CA PHE A 236 -0.25 -18.09 -3.98
C PHE A 236 -0.83 -17.06 -4.96
N LYS A 237 -1.00 -15.80 -4.53
CA LYS A 237 -1.52 -14.71 -5.38
C LYS A 237 -0.68 -14.56 -6.65
N GLU A 238 0.63 -14.45 -6.51
CA GLU A 238 1.54 -14.34 -7.67
C GLU A 238 1.44 -15.54 -8.63
N ASP A 239 1.33 -16.76 -8.08
CA ASP A 239 1.16 -17.95 -8.90
C ASP A 239 -0.23 -18.04 -9.56
N THR A 240 -1.28 -17.55 -8.90
CA THR A 240 -2.60 -17.43 -9.53
C THR A 240 -2.59 -16.40 -10.66
N ASP A 241 -1.84 -15.30 -10.54
CA ASP A 241 -1.70 -14.32 -11.61
C ASP A 241 -0.94 -14.90 -12.81
N LYS A 242 0.07 -15.77 -12.56
CA LYS A 242 0.70 -16.56 -13.64
C LYS A 242 -0.26 -17.54 -14.31
N ILE A 243 -1.17 -18.16 -13.56
CA ILE A 243 -2.23 -19.00 -14.14
C ILE A 243 -3.18 -18.15 -14.98
N LYS A 244 -3.66 -17.01 -14.47
CA LYS A 244 -4.49 -16.07 -15.25
C LYS A 244 -3.78 -15.64 -16.52
N ALA A 245 -2.49 -15.29 -16.45
CA ALA A 245 -1.68 -14.93 -17.61
C ALA A 245 -1.58 -16.08 -18.62
N LEU A 246 -1.44 -17.35 -18.17
CA LEU A 246 -1.48 -18.51 -19.06
C LEU A 246 -2.82 -18.63 -19.79
N TYR A 247 -3.94 -18.47 -19.10
CA TYR A 247 -5.28 -18.50 -19.70
C TYR A 247 -5.50 -17.34 -20.67
N LYS A 248 -5.16 -16.12 -20.25
CA LYS A 248 -5.22 -14.92 -21.11
C LYS A 248 -4.34 -15.06 -22.36
N LYS A 249 -3.16 -15.66 -22.25
CA LYS A 249 -2.31 -15.97 -23.42
C LYS A 249 -3.03 -16.84 -24.47
N HIS A 250 -4.04 -17.61 -24.07
CA HIS A 250 -4.81 -18.50 -24.94
C HIS A 250 -6.26 -18.03 -25.17
N GLY A 251 -6.58 -16.75 -24.98
CA GLY A 251 -7.90 -16.20 -25.35
C GLY A 251 -8.97 -16.22 -24.27
N TYR A 252 -8.66 -16.68 -23.07
CA TYR A 252 -9.64 -16.72 -21.97
C TYR A 252 -9.61 -15.39 -21.20
N LYS A 253 -10.45 -14.45 -21.63
CA LYS A 253 -10.55 -13.09 -21.06
C LYS A 253 -11.12 -13.11 -19.64
N ASP A 254 -12.19 -13.88 -19.45
CA ASP A 254 -13.02 -13.88 -18.25
C ASP A 254 -12.63 -14.97 -17.23
N ILE A 255 -11.36 -15.40 -17.27
CA ILE A 255 -10.81 -16.36 -16.32
C ILE A 255 -10.95 -15.85 -14.88
N LYS A 256 -11.67 -16.59 -14.04
CA LYS A 256 -11.76 -16.35 -12.61
C LYS A 256 -11.12 -17.50 -11.85
N ILE A 257 -10.30 -17.15 -10.86
CA ILE A 257 -9.71 -18.08 -9.90
C ILE A 257 -10.30 -17.69 -8.56
N GLY A 258 -11.12 -18.58 -7.99
CA GLY A 258 -11.75 -18.33 -6.70
C GLY A 258 -10.79 -18.58 -5.53
N GLU A 259 -11.27 -18.32 -4.32
CA GLU A 259 -10.47 -18.50 -3.11
C GLU A 259 -10.09 -19.98 -2.90
N PRO A 260 -8.83 -20.25 -2.50
CA PRO A 260 -8.38 -21.61 -2.27
C PRO A 260 -8.99 -22.16 -0.99
N LYS A 261 -9.52 -23.38 -1.05
CA LYS A 261 -9.90 -24.14 0.15
C LYS A 261 -8.68 -24.90 0.65
N VAL A 262 -8.27 -24.62 1.88
CA VAL A 262 -7.10 -25.23 2.53
C VAL A 262 -7.57 -26.18 3.62
N GLU A 263 -7.27 -27.46 3.44
CA GLU A 263 -7.64 -28.54 4.36
C GLU A 263 -6.39 -29.27 4.84
N THR A 264 -6.42 -29.78 6.07
CA THR A 264 -5.37 -30.68 6.57
C THR A 264 -5.81 -32.12 6.43
N TYR A 265 -4.88 -33.00 6.04
CA TYR A 265 -5.11 -34.44 6.03
C TYR A 265 -3.88 -35.19 6.50
N ASP A 266 -4.12 -36.39 7.00
CA ASP A 266 -3.11 -37.25 7.56
C ASP A 266 -2.56 -38.22 6.52
N ILE A 267 -1.23 -38.27 6.38
CA ILE A 267 -0.56 -39.29 5.59
C ILE A 267 -0.08 -40.39 6.53
N VAL A 268 -0.65 -41.59 6.34
CA VAL A 268 -0.16 -42.83 6.94
C VAL A 268 1.00 -43.36 6.10
N LYS A 269 2.21 -43.42 6.67
CA LYS A 269 3.33 -44.10 6.01
C LYS A 269 3.11 -45.62 6.00
N LYS A 270 3.52 -46.29 4.91
CA LYS A 270 3.71 -47.75 4.88
C LYS A 270 4.57 -48.15 6.09
N GLY A 271 4.01 -48.92 7.03
CA GLY A 271 4.65 -49.30 8.29
C GLY A 271 4.02 -48.74 9.58
N GLY A 272 2.90 -48.01 9.52
CA GLY A 272 1.98 -47.78 10.65
C GLY A 272 2.40 -46.79 11.74
N LYS A 273 3.67 -46.37 11.84
CA LYS A 273 4.18 -45.62 13.02
C LYS A 273 4.36 -44.11 12.89
N LYS A 274 4.05 -43.45 11.76
CA LYS A 274 4.13 -41.98 11.67
C LYS A 274 3.03 -41.39 10.78
N ILE A 275 2.06 -40.73 11.42
CA ILE A 275 1.08 -39.85 10.78
C ILE A 275 1.77 -38.50 10.55
N LYS A 276 1.90 -38.08 9.29
CA LYS A 276 2.35 -36.71 8.96
C LYS A 276 1.17 -35.92 8.42
N LYS A 277 0.83 -34.81 9.07
CA LYS A 277 -0.13 -33.84 8.55
C LYS A 277 0.42 -33.20 7.26
N ARG A 278 -0.45 -32.98 6.29
CA ARG A 278 -0.19 -32.24 5.05
C ARG A 278 -1.36 -31.32 4.72
N LEU A 279 -1.08 -30.25 3.97
CA LEU A 279 -2.14 -29.43 3.40
C LEU A 279 -2.61 -29.98 2.05
N LYS A 280 -3.92 -30.00 1.85
CA LYS A 280 -4.58 -30.11 0.57
C LYS A 280 -5.13 -28.74 0.21
N ILE A 281 -4.71 -28.20 -0.93
CA ILE A 281 -5.19 -26.93 -1.46
C ILE A 281 -6.07 -27.24 -2.66
N THR A 282 -7.32 -26.79 -2.63
CA THR A 282 -8.28 -26.95 -3.71
C THR A 282 -8.61 -25.59 -4.29
N ILE A 283 -8.34 -25.40 -5.58
CA ILE A 283 -8.41 -24.10 -6.26
C ILE A 283 -9.57 -24.16 -7.28
N PRO A 284 -10.69 -23.45 -7.05
CA PRO A 284 -11.76 -23.35 -8.02
C PRO A 284 -11.37 -22.41 -9.17
N ILE A 285 -11.64 -22.85 -10.41
CA ILE A 285 -11.37 -22.12 -11.64
C ILE A 285 -12.65 -22.08 -12.49
N GLU A 286 -13.00 -20.88 -12.94
CA GLU A 286 -14.00 -20.64 -13.98
C GLU A 286 -13.26 -20.14 -15.22
N GLU A 287 -13.09 -21.01 -16.23
CA GLU A 287 -12.23 -20.70 -17.39
C GLU A 287 -12.78 -19.57 -18.27
N GLY A 288 -14.11 -19.45 -18.37
CA GLY A 288 -14.77 -18.55 -19.31
C GLY A 288 -14.70 -19.05 -20.76
N GLU A 289 -15.17 -18.21 -21.68
CA GLU A 289 -15.13 -18.49 -23.12
C GLU A 289 -13.76 -18.13 -23.72
N GLN A 290 -13.43 -18.78 -24.83
CA GLN A 290 -12.21 -18.50 -25.58
C GLN A 290 -12.49 -17.51 -26.71
N TYR A 291 -11.88 -16.34 -26.66
CA TYR A 291 -12.04 -15.30 -27.66
C TYR A 291 -10.97 -15.37 -28.77
N ARG A 292 -11.37 -14.94 -29.97
CA ARG A 292 -10.52 -14.79 -31.16
C ARG A 292 -10.60 -13.35 -31.68
N ILE A 293 -9.53 -12.90 -32.31
CA ILE A 293 -9.41 -11.55 -32.85
C ILE A 293 -10.08 -11.52 -34.22
N ARG A 294 -11.04 -10.62 -34.40
CA ARG A 294 -11.62 -10.33 -35.71
C ARG A 294 -10.85 -9.20 -36.39
N ASN A 295 -10.75 -8.06 -35.72
CA ASN A 295 -10.04 -6.89 -36.22
C ASN A 295 -9.34 -6.12 -35.10
N ILE A 296 -8.24 -5.43 -35.44
CA ILE A 296 -7.57 -4.47 -34.56
C ILE A 296 -7.52 -3.13 -35.28
N ASN A 297 -8.26 -2.16 -34.74
CA ASN A 297 -8.28 -0.77 -35.20
C ASN A 297 -7.50 0.10 -34.20
N ILE A 298 -7.02 1.24 -34.69
CA ILE A 298 -6.40 2.27 -33.87
C ILE A 298 -7.17 3.57 -34.04
N GLU A 299 -7.38 4.28 -32.94
CA GLU A 299 -8.04 5.58 -32.90
C GLU A 299 -7.16 6.59 -32.17
N GLY A 300 -7.17 7.84 -32.61
CA GLY A 300 -6.39 8.92 -31.97
C GLY A 300 -4.91 8.97 -32.34
N ALA A 301 -4.42 8.07 -33.20
CA ALA A 301 -3.05 8.11 -33.70
C ALA A 301 -2.92 9.07 -34.90
N THR A 302 -2.35 10.27 -34.68
CA THR A 302 -2.07 11.27 -35.72
C THR A 302 -0.58 11.42 -36.01
N ILE A 303 0.29 11.12 -35.04
CA ILE A 303 1.75 11.26 -35.14
C ILE A 303 2.41 10.08 -35.87
N LEU A 304 1.88 8.87 -35.69
CA LEU A 304 2.38 7.67 -36.36
C LEU A 304 1.68 7.46 -37.71
N SER A 305 2.45 7.17 -38.76
CA SER A 305 1.84 6.88 -40.07
C SER A 305 1.10 5.53 -40.05
N PRO A 306 0.01 5.38 -40.82
CA PRO A 306 -0.73 4.13 -40.91
C PRO A 306 0.15 2.92 -41.29
N GLU A 307 1.18 3.13 -42.11
CA GLU A 307 2.13 2.08 -42.51
C GLU A 307 2.98 1.57 -41.34
N ILE A 308 3.45 2.47 -40.48
CA ILE A 308 4.24 2.11 -39.29
C ILE A 308 3.35 1.34 -38.32
N ILE A 309 2.12 1.83 -38.09
CA ILE A 309 1.16 1.17 -37.21
C ILE A 309 0.84 -0.23 -37.74
N LYS A 310 0.57 -0.38 -39.05
CA LYS A 310 0.28 -1.67 -39.67
C LYS A 310 1.45 -2.65 -39.60
N LYS A 311 2.70 -2.15 -39.62
CA LYS A 311 3.89 -3.00 -39.43
C LYS A 311 4.01 -3.51 -37.99
N GLU A 312 3.55 -2.75 -37.00
CA GLU A 312 3.57 -3.14 -35.59
C GLU A 312 2.42 -4.10 -35.25
N ILE A 313 1.21 -3.81 -35.76
CA ILE A 313 0.01 -4.62 -35.56
C ILE A 313 0.06 -5.87 -36.44
N LYS A 314 0.77 -6.90 -35.96
CA LYS A 314 0.88 -8.21 -36.63
C LYS A 314 -0.10 -9.23 -36.06
N PHE A 315 -1.30 -9.34 -36.64
CA PHE A 315 -2.27 -10.38 -36.31
C PHE A 315 -2.87 -11.01 -37.56
N ASN A 316 -3.36 -12.25 -37.44
CA ASN A 316 -4.17 -12.91 -38.46
C ASN A 316 -5.64 -12.88 -38.03
N TYR A 317 -6.54 -12.64 -38.98
CA TYR A 317 -7.98 -12.76 -38.74
C TYR A 317 -8.31 -14.15 -38.15
N GLY A 318 -9.13 -14.17 -37.09
CA GLY A 318 -9.56 -15.38 -36.41
C GLY A 318 -8.50 -16.02 -35.51
N GLU A 319 -7.32 -15.41 -35.32
CA GLU A 319 -6.34 -15.92 -34.38
C GLU A 319 -6.83 -15.82 -32.93
N ILE A 320 -6.36 -16.72 -32.05
CA ILE A 320 -6.72 -16.69 -30.63
C ILE A 320 -6.26 -15.37 -30.02
N LEU A 321 -7.12 -14.72 -29.22
CA LEU A 321 -6.82 -13.47 -28.53
C LEU A 321 -5.72 -13.68 -27.49
N ASN A 322 -4.47 -13.52 -27.90
CA ASN A 322 -3.34 -13.60 -27.00
C ASN A 322 -3.07 -12.24 -26.38
N PHE A 323 -3.52 -12.05 -25.13
CA PHE A 323 -3.32 -10.78 -24.40
C PHE A 323 -1.85 -10.42 -24.20
N GLN A 324 -0.94 -11.40 -24.13
CA GLN A 324 0.50 -11.13 -24.05
C GLN A 324 1.00 -10.53 -25.36
N LYS A 325 0.60 -11.11 -26.50
CA LYS A 325 0.95 -10.59 -27.83
C LYS A 325 0.34 -9.21 -28.06
N LEU A 326 -0.89 -8.98 -27.61
CA LEU A 326 -1.54 -7.66 -27.66
C LEU A 326 -0.78 -6.62 -26.84
N GLN A 327 -0.35 -6.99 -25.63
CA GLN A 327 0.46 -6.15 -24.77
C GLN A 327 1.81 -5.80 -25.43
N GLU A 328 2.48 -6.78 -26.05
CA GLU A 328 3.73 -6.56 -26.81
C GLU A 328 3.52 -5.57 -27.98
N ILE A 329 2.40 -5.66 -28.70
CA ILE A 329 2.03 -4.70 -29.76
C ILE A 329 1.83 -3.29 -29.17
N ILE A 330 1.11 -3.18 -28.04
CA ILE A 330 0.87 -1.90 -27.37
C ILE A 330 2.18 -1.28 -26.89
N GLU A 331 3.06 -2.06 -26.26
CA GLU A 331 4.38 -1.63 -25.80
C GLU A 331 5.27 -1.19 -26.97
N GLY A 332 5.23 -1.91 -28.10
CA GLY A 332 5.93 -1.54 -29.33
C GLY A 332 5.44 -0.20 -29.87
N LEU A 333 4.12 0.00 -29.97
CA LEU A 333 3.53 1.28 -30.37
C LEU A 333 3.90 2.42 -29.40
N GLN A 334 3.81 2.20 -28.09
CA GLN A 334 4.23 3.18 -27.08
C GLN A 334 5.73 3.51 -27.19
N GLU A 335 6.59 2.53 -27.48
CA GLU A 335 8.01 2.78 -27.71
C GLU A 335 8.25 3.65 -28.95
N LEU A 336 7.44 3.50 -30.01
CA LEU A 336 7.50 4.37 -31.18
C LEU A 336 7.13 5.83 -30.86
N TYR A 337 6.17 6.05 -29.94
CA TYR A 337 5.84 7.39 -29.42
C TYR A 337 6.95 7.94 -28.53
N ASN A 338 7.44 7.14 -27.59
CA ASN A 338 8.52 7.50 -26.67
C ASN A 338 9.83 7.86 -27.40
N ARG A 339 10.11 7.21 -28.54
CA ARG A 339 11.27 7.53 -29.40
C ARG A 339 11.15 8.91 -30.06
N ARG A 340 9.94 9.44 -30.17
CA ARG A 340 9.64 10.77 -30.74
C ARG A 340 9.39 11.85 -29.68
N GLY A 341 9.60 11.55 -28.41
CA GLY A 341 9.45 12.50 -27.30
C GLY A 341 8.06 12.55 -26.67
N TYR A 342 7.13 11.70 -27.11
CA TYR A 342 5.79 11.61 -26.52
C TYR A 342 5.81 10.62 -25.35
N ILE A 343 6.38 11.05 -24.22
CA ILE A 343 6.59 10.18 -23.04
C ILE A 343 5.34 9.87 -22.23
N THR A 344 4.33 10.73 -22.36
CA THR A 344 3.03 10.57 -21.70
C THR A 344 2.03 9.84 -22.60
N ALA A 345 2.46 9.35 -23.76
CA ALA A 345 1.60 8.63 -24.69
C ALA A 345 1.02 7.37 -24.05
N SER A 346 -0.30 7.30 -24.00
CA SER A 346 -1.05 6.17 -23.44
C SER A 346 -1.84 5.49 -24.54
N ILE A 347 -1.82 4.15 -24.54
CA ILE A 347 -2.59 3.35 -25.48
C ILE A 347 -3.46 2.40 -24.67
N VAL A 348 -4.76 2.59 -24.73
CA VAL A 348 -5.73 1.81 -23.96
C VAL A 348 -6.54 0.91 -24.92
N PRO A 349 -6.44 -0.42 -24.78
CA PRO A 349 -7.24 -1.33 -25.60
C PRO A 349 -8.69 -1.35 -25.13
N GLN A 350 -9.62 -1.16 -26.06
CA GLN A 350 -11.05 -1.38 -25.87
C GLN A 350 -11.48 -2.63 -26.62
N PHE A 351 -12.16 -3.54 -25.93
CA PHE A 351 -12.66 -4.79 -26.49
C PHE A 351 -14.14 -4.64 -26.82
N ILE A 352 -14.49 -4.76 -28.09
CA ILE A 352 -15.86 -4.63 -28.61
C ILE A 352 -16.33 -6.03 -29.03
N ASP A 353 -17.45 -6.46 -28.45
CA ASP A 353 -18.07 -7.74 -28.83
C ASP A 353 -18.75 -7.61 -30.20
N VAL A 354 -18.60 -8.65 -31.02
CA VAL A 354 -19.15 -8.67 -32.37
C VAL A 354 -20.60 -9.13 -32.34
N GLU A 355 -21.51 -8.28 -32.82
CA GLU A 355 -22.92 -8.64 -32.92
C GLU A 355 -23.13 -9.83 -33.88
N GLY A 356 -23.84 -10.86 -33.41
CA GLY A 356 -24.12 -12.08 -34.19
C GLY A 356 -23.03 -13.15 -34.18
N GLU A 357 -21.77 -12.84 -33.83
CA GLU A 357 -20.67 -13.82 -33.79
C GLU A 357 -20.11 -13.99 -32.37
N LYS A 358 -20.53 -15.08 -31.72
CA LYS A 358 -20.02 -15.42 -30.38
C LYS A 358 -18.51 -15.70 -30.45
N ASN A 359 -17.77 -15.21 -29.46
CA ASN A 359 -16.34 -15.47 -29.26
C ASN A 359 -15.39 -14.80 -30.28
N LEU A 360 -15.87 -13.86 -31.10
CA LEU A 360 -15.03 -12.92 -31.83
C LEU A 360 -15.06 -11.55 -31.16
N GLN A 361 -13.89 -10.91 -31.09
CA GLN A 361 -13.74 -9.56 -30.57
C GLN A 361 -13.00 -8.66 -31.56
N ASP A 362 -13.53 -7.44 -31.67
CA ASP A 362 -12.80 -6.32 -32.22
C ASP A 362 -12.04 -5.61 -31.11
N ILE A 363 -10.82 -5.17 -31.43
CA ILE A 363 -9.97 -4.43 -30.51
C ILE A 363 -9.76 -3.04 -31.08
N VAL A 364 -10.14 -2.01 -30.33
CA VAL A 364 -9.86 -0.62 -30.66
C VAL A 364 -8.78 -0.12 -29.72
N LEU A 365 -7.60 0.14 -30.25
CA LEU A 365 -6.50 0.76 -29.52
C LEU A 365 -6.73 2.27 -29.52
N LYS A 366 -7.21 2.81 -28.39
CA LYS A 366 -7.36 4.26 -28.22
C LYS A 366 -6.05 4.86 -27.79
N VAL A 367 -5.53 5.77 -28.59
CA VAL A 367 -4.28 6.45 -28.36
C VAL A 367 -4.55 7.86 -27.83
N GLU A 368 -3.96 8.16 -26.68
CA GLU A 368 -3.81 9.50 -26.14
C GLU A 368 -2.34 9.88 -26.33
N GLU A 369 -2.05 10.65 -27.39
CA GLU A 369 -0.66 10.90 -27.81
C GLU A 369 0.13 11.76 -26.82
N GLY A 370 -0.58 12.61 -26.07
CA GLY A 370 0.04 13.53 -25.12
C GLY A 370 0.85 14.62 -25.81
N GLU A 371 1.79 15.21 -25.07
CA GLU A 371 2.66 16.27 -25.58
C GLU A 371 4.07 15.77 -25.86
N GLN A 372 4.78 16.46 -26.74
CA GLN A 372 6.18 16.17 -27.04
C GLN A 372 7.09 16.89 -26.03
N TYR A 373 7.93 16.12 -25.35
CA TYR A 373 8.88 16.62 -24.36
C TYR A 373 10.30 16.68 -24.91
N LYS A 374 11.07 17.61 -24.35
CA LYS A 374 12.51 17.75 -24.54
C LYS A 374 13.28 17.25 -23.32
N LEU A 375 14.53 16.85 -23.50
CA LEU A 375 15.45 16.69 -22.38
C LEU A 375 15.68 18.08 -21.77
N GLY A 376 15.36 18.24 -20.48
CA GLY A 376 15.66 19.44 -19.71
C GLY A 376 17.10 19.35 -19.19
N LYS A 377 17.27 19.25 -17.88
CA LYS A 377 18.57 19.07 -17.22
C LYS A 377 18.96 17.60 -17.14
N LEU A 378 20.22 17.31 -17.44
CA LEU A 378 20.84 16.00 -17.22
C LEU A 378 21.88 16.12 -16.10
N GLU A 379 21.60 15.48 -14.97
CA GLU A 379 22.48 15.44 -13.80
C GLU A 379 23.02 14.04 -13.55
N PHE A 380 24.27 13.96 -13.09
CA PHE A 380 24.89 12.73 -12.63
C PHE A 380 25.15 12.83 -11.12
N LYS A 381 24.80 11.78 -10.37
CA LYS A 381 25.05 11.69 -8.93
C LYS A 381 25.89 10.45 -8.61
N GLY A 382 26.89 10.68 -7.75
CA GLY A 382 27.84 9.66 -7.27
C GLY A 382 29.18 9.62 -8.00
N ASN A 383 29.38 10.47 -9.01
CA ASN A 383 30.66 10.66 -9.70
C ASN A 383 31.59 11.60 -8.90
N THR A 384 32.24 11.07 -7.86
CA THR A 384 33.12 11.87 -6.98
C THR A 384 34.52 12.15 -7.54
N LYS A 385 35.08 11.24 -8.35
CA LYS A 385 36.38 11.40 -9.03
C LYS A 385 36.21 11.60 -10.53
N THR A 386 35.23 10.94 -11.14
CA THR A 386 34.94 10.96 -12.57
C THR A 386 34.29 12.28 -12.95
N GLN A 387 34.87 12.98 -13.92
CA GLN A 387 34.36 14.26 -14.37
C GLN A 387 33.00 14.08 -15.05
N ASP A 388 32.08 15.00 -14.79
CA ASP A 388 30.73 15.00 -15.36
C ASP A 388 30.74 14.84 -16.89
N LYS A 389 31.61 15.60 -17.59
CA LYS A 389 31.77 15.54 -19.05
C LYS A 389 32.11 14.15 -19.60
N VAL A 390 32.73 13.28 -18.79
CA VAL A 390 33.08 11.90 -19.20
C VAL A 390 31.85 11.02 -19.24
N LEU A 391 30.89 11.23 -18.33
CA LEU A 391 29.62 10.53 -18.35
C LEU A 391 28.67 11.16 -19.37
N ARG A 392 28.65 12.50 -19.43
CA ARG A 392 27.80 13.27 -20.33
C ARG A 392 28.09 12.99 -21.81
N ARG A 393 29.36 12.83 -22.21
CA ARG A 393 29.71 12.52 -23.62
C ARG A 393 29.23 11.14 -24.10
N GLU A 394 28.87 10.24 -23.18
CA GLU A 394 28.31 8.94 -23.54
C GLU A 394 26.81 9.03 -23.87
N PHE A 395 26.17 10.17 -23.57
CA PHE A 395 24.79 10.42 -23.91
C PHE A 395 24.61 10.78 -25.38
N LEU A 396 23.58 10.19 -25.98
CA LEU A 396 23.19 10.36 -27.39
C LEU A 396 22.16 11.47 -27.60
N ILE A 397 21.75 12.15 -26.52
CA ILE A 397 20.77 13.23 -26.53
C ILE A 397 21.34 14.34 -25.68
N ASP A 398 21.32 15.55 -26.22
CA ASP A 398 21.75 16.76 -25.51
C ASP A 398 20.56 17.48 -24.86
N GLU A 399 20.85 18.25 -23.82
CA GLU A 399 19.87 19.13 -23.17
C GLU A 399 19.23 20.09 -24.20
N GLY A 400 17.92 20.23 -24.15
CA GLY A 400 17.11 20.99 -25.11
C GLY A 400 16.70 20.22 -26.37
N GLN A 401 17.26 19.04 -26.65
CA GLN A 401 16.80 18.19 -27.75
C GLN A 401 15.50 17.46 -27.40
N ILE A 402 14.74 17.06 -28.41
CA ILE A 402 13.53 16.22 -28.23
C ILE A 402 13.94 14.94 -27.52
N PHE A 403 13.21 14.59 -26.46
CA PHE A 403 13.51 13.39 -25.71
C PHE A 403 13.32 12.15 -26.60
N ASN A 404 14.24 11.19 -26.47
CA ASN A 404 14.17 9.93 -27.20
C ASN A 404 14.52 8.78 -26.25
N ALA A 405 13.50 8.04 -25.82
CA ALA A 405 13.71 6.96 -24.87
C ALA A 405 14.71 5.89 -25.35
N SER A 406 14.79 5.62 -26.66
CA SER A 406 15.72 4.65 -27.22
C SER A 406 17.17 5.12 -27.12
N SER A 407 17.45 6.35 -27.54
CA SER A 407 18.79 6.95 -27.43
C SER A 407 19.20 7.10 -25.97
N PHE A 408 18.26 7.42 -25.07
CA PHE A 408 18.48 7.47 -23.63
C PHE A 408 18.87 6.10 -23.04
N LYS A 409 18.09 5.04 -23.32
CA LYS A 409 18.42 3.66 -22.87
C LYS A 409 19.82 3.24 -23.35
N GLN A 410 20.15 3.56 -24.61
CA GLN A 410 21.47 3.26 -25.16
C GLN A 410 22.59 4.09 -24.50
N SER A 411 22.30 5.33 -24.10
CA SER A 411 23.23 6.19 -23.35
C SER A 411 23.58 5.59 -21.98
N LEU A 412 22.58 5.12 -21.24
CA LEU A 412 22.81 4.41 -19.97
C LEU A 412 23.67 3.16 -20.14
N PHE A 413 23.41 2.41 -21.21
CA PHE A 413 24.22 1.24 -21.54
C PHE A 413 25.70 1.61 -21.79
N ARG A 414 25.97 2.67 -22.55
CA ARG A 414 27.34 3.18 -22.78
C ARG A 414 28.02 3.62 -21.49
N VAL A 415 27.33 4.35 -20.63
CA VAL A 415 27.84 4.74 -19.31
C VAL A 415 28.21 3.51 -18.49
N ASN A 416 27.34 2.49 -18.44
CA ASN A 416 27.63 1.26 -17.70
C ASN A 416 28.81 0.47 -18.31
N GLN A 417 29.01 0.55 -19.63
CA GLN A 417 30.13 -0.09 -20.34
C GLN A 417 31.50 0.52 -20.00
N LEU A 418 31.56 1.78 -19.53
CA LEU A 418 32.80 2.39 -19.06
C LEU A 418 33.46 1.55 -17.94
N GLY A 419 32.65 0.87 -17.12
CA GLY A 419 33.11 -0.08 -16.10
C GLY A 419 33.73 0.56 -14.85
N PHE A 420 33.96 1.87 -14.86
CA PHE A 420 34.43 2.67 -13.71
C PHE A 420 33.34 3.55 -13.06
N PHE A 421 32.13 3.57 -13.63
CA PHE A 421 30.93 4.14 -13.02
C PHE A 421 29.80 3.12 -13.16
N LYS A 422 29.34 2.57 -12.03
CA LYS A 422 28.29 1.55 -11.98
C LYS A 422 26.97 2.22 -11.68
N LEU A 423 25.99 2.02 -12.55
CA LEU A 423 24.63 2.51 -12.30
C LEU A 423 24.01 1.77 -11.11
N ASN A 424 23.17 2.47 -10.34
CA ASN A 424 22.43 1.85 -9.23
C ASN A 424 21.45 0.79 -9.78
N GLU A 425 21.47 -0.42 -9.22
CA GLU A 425 20.66 -1.55 -9.70
C GLU A 425 19.16 -1.37 -9.45
N GLU A 426 18.77 -0.68 -8.36
CA GLU A 426 17.36 -0.52 -7.99
C GLU A 426 16.72 0.68 -8.69
N LYS A 427 17.42 1.83 -8.71
CA LYS A 427 16.96 3.07 -9.32
C LYS A 427 18.11 3.78 -10.03
N PRO A 428 18.43 3.39 -11.27
CA PRO A 428 19.53 4.01 -12.01
C PRO A 428 19.21 5.46 -12.43
N VAL A 429 17.93 5.85 -12.50
CA VAL A 429 17.50 7.16 -13.00
C VAL A 429 16.25 7.65 -12.25
N ASN A 430 16.20 8.94 -11.96
CA ASN A 430 14.97 9.67 -11.62
C ASN A 430 14.56 10.59 -12.77
N PHE A 431 13.27 10.64 -13.09
CA PHE A 431 12.69 11.50 -14.11
C PHE A 431 11.75 12.50 -13.45
N GLU A 432 11.96 13.79 -13.72
CA GLU A 432 11.12 14.88 -13.26
C GLU A 432 10.50 15.56 -14.48
N ILE A 433 9.20 15.36 -14.67
CA ILE A 433 8.47 15.93 -15.80
C ILE A 433 8.02 17.34 -15.41
N ASN A 434 8.36 18.34 -16.24
CA ASN A 434 7.83 19.68 -16.15
C ASN A 434 6.83 19.91 -17.30
N PRO A 435 5.51 19.81 -17.04
CA PRO A 435 4.49 19.97 -18.08
C PRO A 435 4.43 21.39 -18.66
N GLU A 436 4.75 22.42 -17.88
CA GLU A 436 4.68 23.82 -18.33
C GLU A 436 5.78 24.13 -19.36
N GLU A 437 6.99 23.67 -19.09
CA GLU A 437 8.14 23.86 -19.97
C GLU A 437 8.26 22.78 -21.06
N LYS A 438 7.46 21.70 -20.96
CA LYS A 438 7.54 20.50 -21.81
C LYS A 438 8.95 19.89 -21.80
N THR A 439 9.55 19.87 -20.62
CA THR A 439 10.90 19.34 -20.38
C THR A 439 10.84 18.16 -19.41
N ILE A 440 11.84 17.29 -19.51
CA ILE A 440 12.06 16.21 -18.57
C ILE A 440 13.47 16.35 -18.03
N ASP A 441 13.57 16.64 -16.75
CA ASP A 441 14.83 16.65 -16.02
C ASP A 441 15.15 15.21 -15.59
N MET A 442 16.43 14.85 -15.69
CA MET A 442 16.92 13.50 -15.46
C MET A 442 18.11 13.52 -14.52
N THR A 443 18.03 12.70 -13.47
CA THR A 443 19.16 12.44 -12.58
C THR A 443 19.57 10.99 -12.69
N VAL A 444 20.80 10.76 -13.16
CA VAL A 444 21.41 9.43 -13.26
C VAL A 444 22.18 9.13 -11.98
N PHE A 445 21.83 8.05 -11.31
CA PHE A 445 22.47 7.62 -10.06
C PHE A 445 23.43 6.46 -10.31
N GLY A 446 24.63 6.59 -9.78
CA GLY A 446 25.60 5.52 -9.79
C GLY A 446 26.65 5.67 -8.71
N GLU A 447 27.59 4.75 -8.71
CA GLU A 447 28.71 4.69 -7.77
C GLU A 447 30.00 4.46 -8.55
N GLU A 448 31.10 5.03 -8.09
CA GLU A 448 32.39 4.84 -8.74
C GLU A 448 32.95 3.45 -8.48
N ALA A 449 33.34 2.78 -9.56
CA ALA A 449 34.08 1.54 -9.50
C ALA A 449 35.56 1.83 -9.77
N SER A 450 36.42 1.66 -8.76
CA SER A 450 37.86 1.71 -8.98
C SER A 450 38.30 0.47 -9.76
N ARG A 451 38.85 0.67 -10.95
CA ARG A 451 39.50 -0.37 -11.77
C ARG A 451 40.90 0.08 -12.16
N SER A 452 41.77 0.12 -11.14
CA SER A 452 43.21 0.21 -11.36
C SER A 452 43.79 -1.18 -11.15
N ASP A 453 44.46 -1.69 -12.18
CA ASP A 453 45.11 -2.99 -12.19
C ASP A 453 46.60 -2.80 -11.89
N LEU A 454 47.10 -3.57 -10.93
CA LEU A 454 48.50 -3.61 -10.55
C LEU A 454 49.00 -5.04 -10.74
N GLN A 455 49.95 -5.24 -11.64
CA GLN A 455 50.52 -6.55 -11.95
C GLN A 455 52.02 -6.54 -11.66
N PHE A 456 52.45 -7.53 -10.89
CA PHE A 456 53.86 -7.82 -10.67
C PHE A 456 54.11 -9.23 -11.19
N ALA A 457 55.17 -9.43 -11.97
CA ALA A 457 55.67 -10.77 -12.23
C ALA A 457 57.18 -10.80 -12.06
N ALA A 458 57.68 -11.92 -11.58
CA ALA A 458 59.09 -12.22 -11.52
C ALA A 458 59.27 -13.66 -11.96
N GLY A 459 60.35 -13.95 -12.68
CA GLY A 459 60.60 -15.27 -13.22
C GLY A 459 62.08 -15.49 -13.49
N TRP A 460 62.41 -16.72 -13.83
CA TRP A 460 63.73 -17.12 -14.32
C TRP A 460 63.54 -17.77 -15.68
N SER A 461 64.27 -17.31 -16.69
CA SER A 461 64.37 -17.99 -17.99
C SER A 461 65.82 -18.41 -18.27
N GLU A 462 65.99 -19.51 -19.00
CA GLU A 462 67.32 -20.01 -19.38
C GLU A 462 68.08 -19.03 -20.28
N SER A 463 67.36 -18.21 -21.04
CA SER A 463 67.93 -17.23 -21.98
C SER A 463 68.13 -15.82 -21.41
N GLU A 464 67.35 -15.38 -20.42
CA GLU A 464 67.37 -14.00 -19.87
C GLU A 464 67.58 -13.94 -18.35
N GLY A 465 67.92 -15.06 -17.72
CA GLY A 465 68.16 -15.13 -16.28
C GLY A 465 66.95 -14.71 -15.45
N PHE A 466 67.21 -14.08 -14.30
CA PHE A 466 66.15 -13.52 -13.45
C PHE A 466 65.58 -12.25 -14.09
N PHE A 467 64.26 -12.19 -14.24
CA PHE A 467 63.54 -11.02 -14.72
C PHE A 467 62.41 -10.62 -13.77
N GLY A 468 62.12 -9.33 -13.75
CA GLY A 468 61.01 -8.73 -13.02
C GLY A 468 60.28 -7.73 -13.89
N GLN A 469 58.95 -7.72 -13.79
CA GLN A 469 58.07 -6.80 -14.48
C GLN A 469 57.04 -6.20 -13.52
N PHE A 470 56.78 -4.92 -13.72
CA PHE A 470 55.77 -4.13 -13.04
C PHE A 470 54.89 -3.49 -14.09
N PHE A 471 53.57 -3.69 -13.99
CA PHE A 471 52.59 -3.00 -14.81
C PHE A 471 51.52 -2.39 -13.94
N PHE A 472 51.30 -1.08 -14.09
CA PHE A 472 50.17 -0.36 -13.54
C PHE A 472 49.29 0.12 -14.69
N ASN A 473 47.98 -0.15 -14.60
CA ASN A 473 47.02 0.29 -15.59
C ASN A 473 45.80 0.88 -14.89
N THR A 474 45.33 2.05 -15.34
CA THR A 474 44.08 2.64 -14.88
C THR A 474 43.30 3.19 -16.06
N ARG A 475 41.99 2.91 -16.11
CA ARG A 475 41.11 3.28 -17.25
C ARG A 475 40.38 4.60 -17.07
N ASN A 476 40.57 5.27 -15.94
CA ASN A 476 39.94 6.55 -15.62
C ASN A 476 40.94 7.47 -14.91
N PHE A 477 42.10 7.70 -15.55
CA PHE A 477 43.16 8.53 -15.00
C PHE A 477 42.67 9.94 -14.71
N LEU A 478 42.86 10.42 -13.48
CA LEU A 478 42.38 11.72 -12.97
C LEU A 478 40.88 11.98 -13.23
N GLY A 479 40.07 10.92 -13.37
CA GLY A 479 38.65 11.04 -13.64
C GLY A 479 38.29 11.50 -15.06
N ARG A 480 39.24 11.45 -16.01
CA ARG A 480 39.06 11.98 -17.38
C ARG A 480 38.55 10.94 -18.39
N GLY A 481 38.33 9.70 -17.95
CA GLY A 481 38.03 8.57 -18.83
C GLY A 481 39.18 8.28 -19.81
N GLU A 482 40.41 8.56 -19.39
CA GLU A 482 41.66 8.28 -20.11
C GLU A 482 42.35 7.06 -19.51
N VAL A 483 43.03 6.29 -20.35
CA VAL A 483 43.79 5.11 -19.94
C VAL A 483 45.25 5.52 -19.71
N LEU A 484 45.77 5.31 -18.51
CA LEU A 484 47.19 5.43 -18.20
C LEU A 484 47.77 4.05 -17.90
N SER A 485 48.77 3.67 -18.69
CA SER A 485 49.53 2.42 -18.53
C SER A 485 50.99 2.74 -18.29
N ILE A 486 51.56 2.26 -17.18
CA ILE A 486 52.97 2.38 -16.84
C ILE A 486 53.54 0.97 -16.73
N GLY A 487 54.55 0.65 -17.53
CA GLY A 487 55.24 -0.63 -17.52
C GLY A 487 56.73 -0.46 -17.28
N TYR A 488 57.31 -1.29 -16.41
CA TYR A 488 58.74 -1.42 -16.22
C TYR A 488 59.12 -2.89 -16.26
N GLN A 489 60.13 -3.24 -17.05
CA GLN A 489 60.67 -4.59 -17.15
C GLN A 489 62.19 -4.52 -17.05
N ASN A 490 62.77 -5.40 -16.24
CA ASN A 490 64.22 -5.53 -16.09
C ASN A 490 64.61 -7.01 -16.06
N GLY A 491 65.63 -7.39 -16.81
CA GLY A 491 66.21 -8.72 -16.85
C GLY A 491 67.73 -8.63 -16.95
N ARG A 492 68.45 -9.56 -16.30
CA ARG A 492 69.92 -9.63 -16.35
C ARG A 492 70.35 -10.68 -17.37
N ARG A 493 71.18 -10.28 -18.34
CA ARG A 493 71.94 -11.22 -19.17
C ARG A 493 72.92 -12.04 -18.35
#